data_AF-A0A1F3VFQ4-F1
#
_entry.id   AF-A0A1F3VFQ4-F1
#
_cell.length_a   1.000
_cell.length_b   1.000
_cell.length_c   1.000
_cell.angle_alpha   90.00
_cell.angle_beta   90.00
_cell.angle_gamma   90.00
#
_symmetry.space_group_name_H-M   'P 1'
#
loop_
_entity.id
_entity.type
_entity.pdbx_description
1 polymer ?
#
loop_
_entity_poly.entity_id
_entity_poly.type
_entity_poly.pdbx_seq_one_letter_code
_entity_poly.pdbx_strand_id
1 'polypeptide(L)'
;MSDAHACNNVKKASTTDCLCITHGRRNFKDAESDHKHITEECNYAIYLLGKIYHYENIAVSRKLTDEERLCFHQKKSGPVVKKLRRWMLRMFYLRKVEPNDPNGLAIQYMLNHWEGLTQFLRIPGAPIDNTECERLIKRAILHRKNSLFFKTALGAYVADITMSLIQTCLGANKNPFEYLVALHRNKKDVFKNPENFLPWNYEANLAGYHSA
;
A
#
# COMPACT_ATOMS: atom_id res chain seq x y z
N MET A 1 -2.58 7.78 4.81
CA MET A 1 -1.34 7.77 4.01
C MET A 1 -1.68 7.51 2.56
N SER A 2 -1.04 8.19 1.62
CA SER A 2 -1.31 8.07 0.17
C SER A 2 -0.05 8.35 -0.66
N ASP A 3 -0.18 8.31 -1.98
CA ASP A 3 0.74 9.04 -2.87
C ASP A 3 0.49 10.55 -2.78
N ALA A 4 1.44 11.32 -3.33
CA ALA A 4 1.41 12.77 -3.36
C ALA A 4 0.52 13.34 -4.49
N HIS A 5 -0.53 12.62 -4.89
CA HIS A 5 -1.46 13.08 -5.92
C HIS A 5 -2.25 14.29 -5.44
N ALA A 6 -2.41 15.32 -6.28
CA ALA A 6 -3.05 16.58 -5.90
C ALA A 6 -4.49 16.43 -5.36
N CYS A 7 -5.20 15.38 -5.82
CA CYS A 7 -6.56 15.06 -5.37
C CYS A 7 -6.64 14.48 -3.95
N ASN A 8 -5.51 14.09 -3.33
CA ASN A 8 -5.50 13.50 -1.99
C ASN A 8 -5.46 14.55 -0.87
N ASN A 9 -5.43 15.85 -1.21
CA ASN A 9 -5.39 16.93 -0.22
C ASN A 9 -6.75 17.10 0.47
N VAL A 10 -6.85 16.68 1.73
CA VAL A 10 -8.07 16.84 2.54
C VAL A 10 -8.15 18.27 3.09
N LYS A 11 -8.91 19.14 2.43
CA LYS A 11 -9.02 20.57 2.81
C LYS A 11 -9.87 20.85 4.06
N LYS A 12 -10.61 19.86 4.58
CA LYS A 12 -11.70 20.06 5.56
C LYS A 12 -11.39 19.61 6.99
N ALA A 13 -10.25 18.97 7.24
CA ALA A 13 -9.90 18.46 8.56
C ALA A 13 -8.43 18.75 8.87
N SER A 14 -8.10 18.92 10.16
CA SER A 14 -6.71 19.01 10.62
C SER A 14 -6.05 17.64 10.53
N THR A 15 -5.55 17.29 9.35
CA THR A 15 -4.85 16.03 9.08
C THR A 15 -3.35 16.25 8.97
N THR A 16 -2.56 15.24 9.37
CA THR A 16 -1.12 15.23 9.08
C THR A 16 -0.84 14.36 7.86
N ASP A 17 -0.22 14.94 6.84
CA ASP A 17 0.08 14.22 5.61
C ASP A 17 1.22 13.23 5.84
N CYS A 18 0.89 11.94 5.68
CA CYS A 18 1.85 10.85 5.62
C CYS A 18 1.87 10.32 4.19
N LEU A 19 3.03 10.34 3.55
CA LEU A 19 3.21 9.94 2.15
C LEU A 19 3.93 8.60 2.07
N CYS A 20 3.53 7.78 1.10
CA CYS A 20 4.00 6.42 0.94
C CYS A 20 5.38 6.38 0.25
N ILE A 21 6.39 5.86 0.97
CA ILE A 21 7.78 5.77 0.48
C ILE A 21 7.89 4.86 -0.76
N THR A 22 7.01 3.86 -0.90
CA THR A 22 6.99 2.98 -2.07
C THR A 22 6.83 3.74 -3.38
N HIS A 23 6.09 4.87 -3.40
CA HIS A 23 5.97 5.71 -4.59
C HIS A 23 7.29 6.39 -4.94
N GLY A 24 7.95 6.99 -3.95
CA GLY A 24 9.28 7.56 -4.15
C GLY A 24 10.30 6.53 -4.62
N ARG A 25 10.28 5.31 -4.07
CA ARG A 25 11.12 4.20 -4.51
C ARG A 25 10.81 3.76 -5.94
N ARG A 26 9.53 3.75 -6.35
CA ARG A 26 9.10 3.36 -7.69
C ARG A 26 9.66 4.32 -8.74
N ASN A 27 9.65 5.63 -8.48
CA ASN A 27 10.21 6.62 -9.41
C ASN A 27 11.70 6.34 -9.74
N PHE A 28 12.51 5.94 -8.75
CA PHE A 28 13.91 5.54 -9.01
C PHE A 28 14.01 4.23 -9.80
N LYS A 29 13.10 3.28 -9.57
CA LYS A 29 13.09 2.00 -10.28
C LYS A 29 12.70 2.20 -11.76
N ASP A 30 11.73 3.07 -12.01
CA ASP A 30 11.27 3.40 -13.35
C ASP A 30 12.37 4.20 -14.10
N ALA A 31 13.04 5.14 -13.41
CA ALA A 31 14.21 5.83 -13.97
C ALA A 31 15.36 4.87 -14.32
N GLU A 32 15.62 3.86 -13.48
CA GLU A 32 16.63 2.83 -13.72
C GLU A 32 16.30 1.97 -14.96
N SER A 33 15.04 1.61 -15.17
CA SER A 33 14.64 0.78 -16.32
C SER A 33 14.76 1.51 -17.65
N ASP A 34 14.56 2.83 -17.65
CA ASP A 34 14.49 3.63 -18.87
C ASP A 34 15.88 4.09 -19.33
N HIS A 35 16.87 4.17 -18.42
CA HIS A 35 18.19 4.73 -18.73
C HIS A 35 19.35 4.01 -18.02
N LYS A 36 20.10 3.19 -18.76
CA LYS A 36 21.26 2.43 -18.25
C LYS A 36 22.41 3.28 -17.70
N HIS A 37 22.49 4.57 -18.04
CA HIS A 37 23.59 5.46 -17.65
C HIS A 37 23.42 6.07 -16.25
N ILE A 38 22.21 6.02 -15.66
CA ILE A 38 21.89 6.58 -14.33
C ILE A 38 21.58 5.47 -13.30
N THR A 39 21.90 4.22 -13.65
CA THR A 39 21.56 3.02 -12.89
C THR A 39 22.27 3.00 -11.53
N GLU A 40 23.50 3.51 -11.43
CA GLU A 40 24.25 3.48 -10.16
C GLU A 40 23.64 4.43 -9.11
N GLU A 41 23.30 5.65 -9.50
CA GLU A 41 22.66 6.64 -8.63
C GLU A 41 21.28 6.18 -8.17
N CYS A 42 20.47 5.66 -9.09
CA CYS A 42 19.16 5.09 -8.78
C CYS A 42 19.29 3.92 -7.79
N ASN A 43 20.24 3.01 -8.04
CA ASN A 43 20.49 1.87 -7.16
C ASN A 43 20.95 2.30 -5.77
N TYR A 44 21.76 3.35 -5.67
CA TYR A 44 22.18 3.87 -4.37
C TYR A 44 21.00 4.43 -3.56
N ALA A 45 20.08 5.16 -4.21
CA ALA A 45 18.84 5.61 -3.58
C ALA A 45 17.96 4.43 -3.14
N ILE A 46 17.73 3.46 -4.04
CA ILE A 46 16.95 2.25 -3.79
C ILE A 46 17.54 1.44 -2.63
N TYR A 47 18.86 1.32 -2.55
CA TYR A 47 19.58 0.66 -1.47
C TYR A 47 19.34 1.32 -0.11
N LEU A 48 19.45 2.65 -0.04
CA LEU A 48 19.17 3.39 1.20
C LEU A 48 17.70 3.27 1.62
N LEU A 49 16.77 3.32 0.67
CA LEU A 49 15.35 3.08 0.94
C LEU A 49 15.13 1.64 1.44
N GLY A 50 15.79 0.66 0.83
CA GLY A 50 15.76 -0.75 1.26
C GLY A 50 16.20 -0.95 2.71
N LYS A 51 17.18 -0.17 3.20
CA LYS A 51 17.57 -0.19 4.63
C LYS A 51 16.46 0.27 5.56
N ILE A 52 15.64 1.24 5.14
CA ILE A 52 14.50 1.71 5.94
C ILE A 52 13.51 0.56 6.12
N TYR A 53 13.18 -0.16 5.04
CA TYR A 53 12.30 -1.34 5.08
C TYR A 53 12.90 -2.51 5.86
N HIS A 54 14.22 -2.71 5.79
CA HIS A 54 14.87 -3.72 6.62
C HIS A 54 14.65 -3.46 8.12
N TYR A 55 14.77 -2.19 8.56
CA TYR A 55 14.48 -1.83 9.94
C TYR A 55 12.99 -1.94 10.27
N GLU A 56 12.10 -1.62 9.34
CA GLU A 56 10.65 -1.83 9.54
C GLU A 56 10.33 -3.31 9.78
N ASN A 57 10.89 -4.22 8.98
CA ASN A 57 10.69 -5.66 9.16
C ASN A 57 11.20 -6.15 10.53
N ILE A 58 12.30 -5.57 11.02
CA ILE A 58 12.80 -5.85 12.38
C ILE A 58 11.81 -5.34 13.44
N ALA A 59 11.26 -4.14 13.29
CA ALA A 59 10.26 -3.60 14.22
C ALA A 59 9.00 -4.47 14.27
N VAL A 60 8.48 -4.87 13.10
CA VAL A 60 7.31 -5.74 12.97
C VAL A 60 7.55 -7.11 13.59
N SER A 61 8.67 -7.77 13.26
CA SER A 61 9.00 -9.10 13.81
C SER A 61 9.17 -9.10 15.33
N ARG A 62 9.65 -7.99 15.90
CA ARG A 62 9.76 -7.79 17.36
C ARG A 62 8.45 -7.37 18.02
N LYS A 63 7.41 -7.10 17.24
CA LYS A 63 6.10 -6.61 17.71
C LYS A 63 6.23 -5.35 18.59
N LEU A 64 7.10 -4.43 18.18
CA LEU A 64 7.28 -3.15 18.89
C LEU A 64 5.96 -2.37 18.91
N THR A 65 5.68 -1.67 20.02
CA THR A 65 4.57 -0.71 20.06
C THR A 65 4.84 0.49 19.14
N ASP A 66 3.84 1.33 18.92
CA ASP A 66 3.96 2.52 18.07
C ASP A 66 5.07 3.48 18.55
N GLU A 67 5.22 3.67 19.87
CA GLU A 67 6.25 4.48 20.49
C GLU A 67 7.63 3.83 20.42
N GLU A 68 7.72 2.53 20.69
CA GLU A 68 8.97 1.77 20.60
C GLU A 68 9.49 1.74 19.16
N ARG A 69 8.58 1.54 18.20
CA ARG A 69 8.86 1.58 16.77
C ARG A 69 9.36 2.97 16.35
N LEU A 70 8.73 4.05 16.82
CA LEU A 70 9.19 5.41 16.56
C LEU A 70 10.63 5.63 17.07
N CYS A 71 10.90 5.29 18.32
CA CYS A 71 12.24 5.41 18.92
C CYS A 71 13.27 4.57 18.16
N PHE A 72 12.91 3.33 17.81
CA PHE A 72 13.74 2.43 17.03
C PHE A 72 14.10 3.02 15.67
N HIS A 73 13.12 3.57 14.93
CA HIS A 73 13.36 4.22 13.64
C HIS A 73 14.16 5.51 13.76
N GLN A 74 13.93 6.34 14.77
CA GLN A 74 14.76 7.52 15.01
C GLN A 74 16.23 7.13 15.18
N LYS A 75 16.51 6.03 15.89
CA LYS A 75 17.87 5.52 16.12
C LYS A 75 18.48 4.82 14.90
N LYS A 76 17.71 4.03 14.15
CA LYS A 76 18.22 3.16 13.07
C LYS A 76 17.98 3.73 11.67
N SER A 77 16.76 4.12 11.36
CA SER A 77 16.40 4.70 10.05
C SER A 77 16.74 6.18 9.95
N GLY A 78 16.68 6.95 11.05
CA GLY A 78 16.96 8.39 11.07
C GLY A 78 18.30 8.77 10.43
N PRO A 79 19.42 8.12 10.78
CA PRO A 79 20.71 8.34 10.12
C PRO A 79 20.69 8.02 8.61
N VAL A 80 19.99 6.95 8.20
CA VAL A 80 19.86 6.55 6.78
C VAL A 80 19.06 7.60 6.00
N VAL A 81 17.94 8.04 6.55
CA VAL A 81 17.09 9.10 5.98
C VAL A 81 17.86 10.42 5.84
N LYS A 82 18.64 10.81 6.87
CA LYS A 82 19.53 11.97 6.79
C LYS A 82 20.63 11.82 5.73
N LYS A 83 21.17 10.60 5.55
CA LYS A 83 22.17 10.31 4.51
C LYS A 83 21.55 10.44 3.12
N LEU A 84 20.36 9.87 2.92
CA LEU A 84 19.61 9.92 1.68
C LEU A 84 19.31 11.37 1.26
N ARG A 85 18.77 12.20 2.17
CA ARG A 85 18.50 13.63 1.88
C ARG A 85 19.75 14.38 1.45
N ARG A 86 20.84 14.21 2.20
CA ARG A 86 22.11 14.89 1.91
C ARG A 86 22.69 14.47 0.57
N TRP A 87 22.61 13.18 0.25
CA TRP A 87 23.04 12.67 -1.05
C TRP A 87 22.22 13.30 -2.19
N MET A 88 20.90 13.31 -2.08
CA MET A 88 20.00 13.91 -3.08
C MET A 88 20.28 15.41 -3.30
N LEU A 89 20.41 16.19 -2.24
CA LEU A 89 20.77 17.62 -2.33
C LEU A 89 22.14 17.82 -2.99
N ARG A 90 23.10 16.94 -2.70
CA ARG A 90 24.44 16.99 -3.30
C ARG A 90 24.43 16.69 -4.79
N MET A 91 23.57 15.80 -5.28
CA MET A 91 23.46 15.49 -6.71
C MET A 91 23.13 16.75 -7.53
N PHE A 92 22.19 17.59 -7.06
CA PHE A 92 21.89 18.86 -7.72
C PHE A 92 22.98 19.92 -7.50
N TYR A 93 23.49 20.06 -6.27
CA TYR A 93 24.53 21.04 -5.98
C TYR A 93 25.78 20.86 -6.84
N LEU A 94 26.19 19.61 -7.06
CA LEU A 94 27.36 19.26 -7.89
C LEU A 94 27.02 19.10 -9.38
N ARG A 95 25.77 19.38 -9.80
CA ARG A 95 25.28 19.17 -11.17
C ARG A 95 25.60 17.77 -11.71
N LYS A 96 25.43 16.76 -10.87
CA LYS A 96 25.62 15.34 -11.23
C LYS A 96 24.39 14.72 -11.88
N VAL A 97 23.23 15.35 -11.72
CA VAL A 97 21.95 14.90 -12.27
C VAL A 97 21.26 16.12 -12.88
N GLU A 98 20.69 15.94 -14.07
CA GLU A 98 19.92 16.99 -14.73
C GLU A 98 18.51 17.02 -14.13
N PRO A 99 18.00 18.17 -13.65
CA PRO A 99 16.70 18.25 -12.98
C PRO A 99 15.54 17.61 -13.75
N ASN A 100 15.55 17.68 -15.08
CA ASN A 100 14.49 17.18 -15.94
C ASN A 100 14.72 15.75 -16.45
N ASP A 101 15.86 15.12 -16.14
CA ASP A 101 16.06 13.70 -16.43
C ASP A 101 15.26 12.83 -15.43
N PRO A 102 15.01 11.54 -15.73
CA PRO A 102 14.21 10.69 -14.85
C PRO A 102 14.74 10.53 -13.42
N ASN A 103 16.06 10.55 -13.22
CA ASN A 103 16.64 10.52 -11.88
C ASN A 103 16.42 11.86 -11.16
N GLY A 104 16.58 12.98 -11.86
CA GLY A 104 16.31 14.32 -11.38
C GLY A 104 14.87 14.48 -10.93
N LEU A 105 13.93 13.99 -11.73
CA LEU A 105 12.50 13.96 -11.38
C LEU A 105 12.23 13.09 -10.14
N ALA A 106 12.85 11.92 -10.03
CA ALA A 106 12.73 11.04 -8.86
C ALA A 106 13.29 11.71 -7.58
N ILE A 107 14.45 12.36 -7.68
CA ILE A 107 15.07 13.11 -6.58
C ILE A 107 14.19 14.30 -6.18
N GLN A 108 13.71 15.09 -7.14
CA GLN A 108 12.82 16.22 -6.87
C GLN A 108 11.55 15.78 -6.16
N TYR A 109 10.92 14.69 -6.62
CA TYR A 109 9.75 14.12 -5.96
C TYR A 109 10.01 13.86 -4.46
N MET A 110 11.10 13.15 -4.15
CA MET A 110 11.47 12.85 -2.76
C MET A 110 11.72 14.12 -1.94
N LEU A 111 12.41 15.12 -2.51
CA LEU A 111 12.74 16.35 -1.81
C LEU A 111 11.51 17.24 -1.57
N ASN A 112 10.63 17.37 -2.57
CA ASN A 112 9.40 18.16 -2.49
C ASN A 112 8.42 17.58 -1.46
N HIS A 113 8.43 16.26 -1.28
CA HIS A 113 7.54 15.52 -0.39
C HIS A 113 8.22 15.01 0.88
N TRP A 114 9.42 15.53 1.19
CA TRP A 114 10.30 14.97 2.20
C TRP A 114 9.67 14.89 3.60
N GLU A 115 8.90 15.91 3.97
CA GLU A 115 8.21 15.94 5.26
C GLU A 115 7.19 14.79 5.34
N GLY A 116 6.24 14.72 4.41
CA GLY A 116 5.24 13.66 4.39
C GLY A 116 5.82 12.25 4.31
N LEU A 117 6.90 12.06 3.54
CA LEU A 117 7.59 10.77 3.37
C LEU A 117 8.37 10.32 4.62
N THR A 118 8.58 11.20 5.61
CA THR A 118 9.40 10.91 6.79
C THR A 118 8.64 11.02 8.11
N GLN A 119 7.30 11.04 8.08
CA GLN A 119 6.49 11.16 9.30
C GLN A 119 6.66 10.00 10.28
N PHE A 120 7.03 8.80 9.82
CA PHE A 120 7.35 7.65 10.68
C PHE A 120 8.54 7.90 11.64
N LEU A 121 9.29 8.99 11.46
CA LEU A 121 10.34 9.43 12.38
C LEU A 121 9.87 10.47 13.41
N ARG A 122 8.61 10.93 13.33
CA ARG A 122 8.06 12.00 14.17
C ARG A 122 6.76 11.61 14.88
N ILE A 123 5.94 10.75 14.27
CA ILE A 123 4.59 10.44 14.74
C ILE A 123 4.52 8.93 15.08
N PRO A 124 4.17 8.56 16.32
CA PRO A 124 3.91 7.17 16.68
C PRO A 124 2.84 6.56 15.76
N GLY A 125 3.04 5.31 15.32
CA GLY A 125 2.09 4.60 14.47
C GLY A 125 2.00 5.08 13.01
N ALA A 126 2.74 6.13 12.61
CA ALA A 126 2.76 6.53 11.21
C ALA A 126 3.39 5.42 10.34
N PRO A 127 2.65 4.91 9.32
CA PRO A 127 3.16 3.84 8.47
C PRO A 127 4.30 4.35 7.58
N ILE A 128 5.04 3.41 6.98
CA ILE A 128 6.09 3.74 5.98
C ILE A 128 5.54 3.69 4.55
N ASP A 129 4.55 2.84 4.32
CA ASP A 129 3.88 2.71 3.04
C ASP A 129 2.39 2.39 3.19
N ASN A 130 1.69 2.40 2.06
CA ASN A 130 0.28 2.05 1.97
C ASN A 130 0.06 0.81 1.10
N THR A 131 1.04 -0.11 1.06
CA THR A 131 1.08 -1.20 0.08
C THR A 131 -0.14 -2.12 0.18
N GLU A 132 -0.66 -2.34 1.39
CA GLU A 132 -1.85 -3.18 1.59
C GLU A 132 -3.09 -2.57 0.92
N CYS A 133 -3.39 -1.30 1.21
CA CYS A 133 -4.50 -0.60 0.58
C CYS A 133 -4.32 -0.50 -0.94
N GLU A 134 -3.10 -0.21 -1.42
CA GLU A 134 -2.80 -0.21 -2.86
C GLU A 134 -3.07 -1.58 -3.50
N ARG A 135 -2.72 -2.69 -2.82
CA ARG A 135 -2.97 -4.05 -3.31
C ARG A 135 -4.46 -4.33 -3.42
N LEU A 136 -5.25 -3.90 -2.44
CA LEU A 136 -6.71 -4.03 -2.47
C LEU A 136 -7.33 -3.25 -3.63
N ILE A 137 -6.94 -1.98 -3.80
CA ILE A 137 -7.43 -1.10 -4.88
C ILE A 137 -7.04 -1.64 -6.26
N LYS A 138 -5.84 -2.19 -6.41
CA LYS A 138 -5.37 -2.78 -7.68
C LYS A 138 -6.30 -3.87 -8.21
N ARG A 139 -6.98 -4.61 -7.34
CA ARG A 139 -7.93 -5.66 -7.77
C ARG A 139 -9.19 -5.06 -8.39
N ALA A 140 -9.68 -3.94 -7.85
CA ALA A 140 -10.75 -3.17 -8.48
C ALA A 140 -10.30 -2.57 -9.83
N ILE A 141 -9.06 -2.10 -9.93
CA ILE A 141 -8.48 -1.61 -11.19
C ILE A 141 -8.42 -2.72 -12.25
N LEU A 142 -7.95 -3.91 -11.88
CA LEU A 142 -7.92 -5.07 -12.78
C LEU A 142 -9.30 -5.45 -13.28
N HIS A 143 -10.32 -5.38 -12.43
CA HIS A 143 -11.70 -5.60 -12.86
C HIS A 143 -12.13 -4.59 -13.92
N ARG A 144 -11.85 -3.29 -13.74
CA ARG A 144 -12.14 -2.26 -14.76
C ARG A 144 -11.39 -2.48 -16.08
N LYS A 145 -10.20 -3.08 -16.02
CA LYS A 145 -9.46 -3.46 -17.23
C LYS A 145 -10.13 -4.63 -17.97
N ASN A 146 -10.70 -5.59 -17.24
CA ASN A 146 -11.36 -6.77 -17.80
C ASN A 146 -12.83 -6.52 -18.17
N SER A 147 -13.47 -5.50 -17.58
CA SER A 147 -14.84 -5.08 -17.84
C SER A 147 -14.84 -3.56 -18.08
N LEU A 148 -14.75 -3.18 -19.36
CA LEU A 148 -14.58 -1.79 -19.78
C LEU A 148 -15.77 -0.89 -19.42
N PHE A 149 -16.97 -1.46 -19.29
CA PHE A 149 -18.19 -0.73 -18.95
C PHE A 149 -19.26 -1.66 -18.38
N PHE A 150 -20.14 -1.08 -17.56
CA PHE A 150 -21.40 -1.71 -17.17
C PHE A 150 -22.54 -1.11 -18.01
N LYS A 151 -23.38 -1.96 -18.60
CA LYS A 151 -24.54 -1.52 -19.41
C LYS A 151 -25.57 -0.74 -18.58
N THR A 152 -25.71 -1.06 -17.29
CA THR A 152 -26.69 -0.46 -16.38
C THR A 152 -26.07 -0.20 -15.01
N ALA A 153 -26.62 0.76 -14.27
CA ALA A 153 -26.23 1.02 -12.88
C ALA A 153 -26.45 -0.20 -11.97
N LEU A 154 -27.52 -0.97 -12.22
CA LEU A 154 -27.76 -2.24 -11.51
C LEU A 154 -26.64 -3.26 -11.78
N GLY A 155 -26.18 -3.39 -13.03
CA GLY A 155 -25.06 -4.26 -13.36
C GLY A 155 -23.77 -3.85 -12.66
N ALA A 156 -23.50 -2.55 -12.57
CA ALA A 156 -22.37 -2.02 -11.81
C ALA A 156 -22.48 -2.36 -10.31
N TYR A 157 -23.66 -2.15 -9.72
CA TYR A 157 -23.92 -2.45 -8.30
C TYR A 157 -23.73 -3.93 -7.96
N VAL A 158 -24.25 -4.84 -8.79
CA VAL A 158 -24.07 -6.29 -8.60
C VAL A 158 -22.59 -6.69 -8.73
N ALA A 159 -21.88 -6.11 -9.70
CA ALA A 159 -20.45 -6.37 -9.86
C ALA A 159 -19.63 -5.88 -8.66
N ASP A 160 -19.95 -4.70 -8.12
CA ASP A 160 -19.30 -4.16 -6.93
C ASP A 160 -19.51 -5.05 -5.69
N ILE A 161 -20.75 -5.54 -5.47
CA ILE A 161 -21.02 -6.50 -4.39
C ILE A 161 -20.22 -7.78 -4.58
N THR A 162 -20.29 -8.37 -5.77
CA THR A 162 -19.64 -9.65 -6.08
C THR A 162 -18.13 -9.54 -5.88
N MET A 163 -17.54 -8.45 -6.37
CA MET A 163 -16.12 -8.17 -6.20
C MET A 163 -15.76 -7.99 -4.73
N SER A 164 -16.55 -7.22 -3.97
CA SER A 164 -16.33 -7.01 -2.54
C SER A 164 -16.34 -8.33 -1.76
N LEU A 165 -17.28 -9.23 -2.06
CA LEU A 165 -17.33 -10.57 -1.46
C LEU A 165 -16.11 -11.42 -1.83
N ILE A 166 -15.73 -11.46 -3.10
CA ILE A 166 -14.52 -12.18 -3.56
C ILE A 166 -13.29 -11.64 -2.83
N GLN A 167 -13.15 -10.32 -2.71
CA GLN A 167 -12.01 -9.72 -2.03
C GLN A 167 -11.98 -10.01 -0.54
N THR A 168 -13.14 -10.01 0.12
CA THR A 168 -13.26 -10.37 1.53
C THR A 168 -12.84 -11.84 1.75
N CYS A 169 -13.24 -12.75 0.85
CA CYS A 169 -12.81 -14.15 0.90
C CYS A 169 -11.29 -14.29 0.77
N LEU A 170 -10.70 -13.63 -0.23
CA LEU A 170 -9.25 -13.65 -0.44
C LEU A 170 -8.49 -13.06 0.76
N GLY A 171 -9.02 -12.00 1.39
CA GLY A 171 -8.46 -11.42 2.60
C GLY A 171 -8.57 -12.34 3.83
N ALA A 172 -9.63 -13.13 3.92
CA ALA A 172 -9.83 -14.16 4.93
C ALA A 172 -9.09 -15.48 4.63
N ASN A 173 -8.28 -15.52 3.57
CA ASN A 173 -7.61 -16.73 3.07
C ASN A 173 -8.57 -17.89 2.76
N LYS A 174 -9.69 -17.57 2.12
CA LYS A 174 -10.74 -18.52 1.72
C LYS A 174 -10.96 -18.55 0.23
N ASN A 175 -11.37 -19.72 -0.27
CA ASN A 175 -11.71 -19.90 -1.68
C ASN A 175 -13.03 -19.17 -2.01
N PRO A 176 -13.02 -18.11 -2.84
CA PRO A 176 -14.23 -17.34 -3.13
C PRO A 176 -15.31 -18.15 -3.86
N PHE A 177 -14.92 -19.11 -4.70
CA PHE A 177 -15.87 -19.95 -5.43
C PHE A 177 -16.64 -20.86 -4.48
N GLU A 178 -15.92 -21.55 -3.59
CA GLU A 178 -16.54 -22.41 -2.57
C GLU A 178 -17.45 -21.63 -1.63
N TYR A 179 -17.03 -20.43 -1.23
CA TYR A 179 -17.84 -19.54 -0.42
C TYR A 179 -19.15 -19.14 -1.13
N LEU A 180 -19.08 -18.70 -2.38
CA LEU A 180 -20.28 -18.34 -3.15
C LEU A 180 -21.21 -19.54 -3.37
N VAL A 181 -20.65 -20.74 -3.61
CA VAL A 181 -21.42 -21.98 -3.69
C VAL A 181 -22.09 -22.30 -2.36
N ALA A 182 -21.39 -22.13 -1.23
CA ALA A 182 -21.95 -22.33 0.10
C ALA A 182 -23.11 -21.36 0.38
N LEU A 183 -22.96 -20.07 0.06
CA LEU A 183 -24.04 -19.09 0.17
C LEU A 183 -25.26 -19.47 -0.67
N HIS A 184 -25.02 -19.93 -1.91
CA HIS A 184 -26.09 -20.30 -2.82
C HIS A 184 -26.85 -21.55 -2.34
N ARG A 185 -26.13 -22.57 -1.90
CA ARG A 185 -26.73 -23.83 -1.40
C ARG A 185 -27.52 -23.63 -0.11
N ASN A 186 -27.08 -22.72 0.76
CA ASN A 186 -27.67 -22.49 2.08
C ASN A 186 -28.49 -21.18 2.14
N LYS A 187 -29.08 -20.76 1.01
CA LYS A 187 -29.74 -19.46 0.86
C LYS A 187 -30.69 -19.13 2.02
N LYS A 188 -31.55 -20.07 2.44
CA LYS A 188 -32.53 -19.85 3.52
C LYS A 188 -31.86 -19.49 4.85
N ASP A 189 -30.81 -20.22 5.23
CA ASP A 189 -30.09 -20.01 6.48
C ASP A 189 -29.22 -18.75 6.43
N VAL A 190 -28.61 -18.47 5.27
CA VAL A 190 -27.88 -17.22 5.01
C VAL A 190 -28.80 -16.01 5.21
N PHE A 191 -30.03 -16.05 4.70
CA PHE A 191 -30.99 -14.95 4.89
C PHE A 191 -31.43 -14.80 6.35
N LYS A 192 -31.47 -15.91 7.10
CA LYS A 192 -31.90 -15.91 8.49
C LYS A 192 -30.80 -15.44 9.45
N ASN A 193 -29.56 -15.87 9.21
CA ASN A 193 -28.40 -15.64 10.08
C ASN A 193 -27.13 -15.33 9.25
N PRO A 194 -27.07 -14.20 8.52
CA PRO A 194 -25.96 -13.89 7.61
C PRO A 194 -24.59 -13.83 8.31
N GLU A 195 -24.55 -13.47 9.59
CA GLU A 195 -23.36 -13.43 10.43
C GLU A 195 -22.67 -14.79 10.59
N ASN A 196 -23.40 -15.89 10.42
CA ASN A 196 -22.86 -17.26 10.46
C ASN A 196 -22.24 -17.69 9.13
N PHE A 197 -22.45 -16.92 8.07
CA PHE A 197 -21.96 -17.23 6.73
C PHE A 197 -20.97 -16.17 6.25
N LEU A 198 -20.22 -15.55 7.15
CA LEU A 198 -19.12 -14.68 6.77
C LEU A 198 -17.92 -15.52 6.30
N PRO A 199 -17.02 -14.98 5.47
CA PRO A 199 -15.93 -15.76 4.91
C PRO A 199 -15.07 -16.48 5.97
N TRP A 200 -14.86 -15.89 7.13
CA TRP A 200 -14.04 -16.47 8.20
C TRP A 200 -14.75 -17.50 9.09
N ASN A 201 -16.08 -17.70 8.97
CA ASN A 201 -16.81 -18.60 9.86
C ASN A 201 -17.83 -19.53 9.17
N TYR A 202 -18.12 -19.37 7.88
CA TYR A 202 -19.13 -20.18 7.19
C TYR A 202 -18.89 -21.69 7.25
N GLU A 203 -17.64 -22.14 7.11
CA GLU A 203 -17.29 -23.58 7.13
C GLU A 203 -17.67 -24.28 8.43
N ALA A 204 -17.41 -23.63 9.57
CA ALA A 204 -17.73 -24.17 10.89
C ALA A 204 -19.25 -24.32 11.06
N ASN A 205 -20.01 -23.39 10.50
CA ASN A 205 -21.46 -23.41 10.56
C ASN A 205 -22.07 -24.43 9.59
N LEU A 206 -21.46 -24.68 8.42
CA LEU A 206 -21.91 -25.73 7.49
C LEU A 206 -21.86 -27.13 8.11
N ALA A 207 -20.84 -27.43 8.92
CA ALA A 207 -20.69 -28.74 9.57
C ALA A 207 -21.84 -29.03 10.57
N GLY A 208 -22.40 -27.98 11.19
CA GLY A 208 -23.55 -28.11 12.10
C GLY A 208 -24.89 -28.37 11.41
N TYR A 209 -25.03 -28.07 10.11
CA TYR A 209 -26.29 -28.25 9.37
C TYR A 209 -26.42 -29.61 8.68
N HIS A 210 -25.33 -30.34 8.45
CA HIS A 210 -25.35 -31.67 7.81
C HIS A 210 -25.53 -32.84 8.78
N SER A 211 -25.82 -32.57 10.05
CA SER A 211 -25.98 -33.57 11.12
C SER A 211 -27.43 -33.78 11.58
N ALA A 212 -28.43 -33.33 10.80
CA ALA A 212 -29.85 -33.46 11.13
C ALA A 212 -30.64 -34.14 10.00
#